data_AF-A0A9K3HA06-F1
#
_entry.id   AF-A0A9K3HA06-F1
#
_cell.length_a   1.000
_cell.length_b   1.000
_cell.length_c   1.000
_cell.angle_alpha   90.00
_cell.angle_beta   90.00
_cell.angle_gamma   90.00
#
_symmetry.space_group_name_H-M   'P 1'
#
loop_
_entity.id
_entity.type
_entity.pdbx_description
1 polymer ?
#
loop_
_entity_poly.entity_id
_entity_poly.type
_entity_poly.pdbx_seq_one_letter_code
_entity_poly.pdbx_strand_id
1 'polypeptide(L)'
;MKIPPVLPSSEHTRLFKLLQTMKVKISCVPQICFFYIQVLNSFVFILQATLKVKEDLWEVLEREPTDGELAEATNMSTSQLRKLIAHGQAARNKLIKHNLRLVLFVMNKYFQEFANGRNFQDLCQAGVKGLITAIDRFEPGRKLQLSTYALFWIRHAIIRSMTLSSFFKVPFGLESVRIEIQKAKKKLWFENMRPPTEEEIAKKAGISLERYREVTKASRPILSLNRKNPVTQEEFINTIADNDDDGNERRQPALLRLALDDVLDSLKPKESLVMRQRYGLTH
;
A
#
# COMPACT_ATOMS: atom_id res chain seq x y z
N MET A 1 -8.81 1.18 17.64
CA MET A 1 -8.10 0.01 17.05
C MET A 1 -8.56 -0.20 15.60
N LYS A 2 -7.74 -0.79 14.72
CA LYS A 2 -8.14 -1.09 13.32
C LYS A 2 -9.35 -2.02 13.36
N ILE A 3 -10.50 -1.55 12.90
CA ILE A 3 -11.67 -2.37 12.58
C ILE A 3 -11.14 -3.60 11.81
N PRO A 4 -11.23 -4.83 12.37
CA PRO A 4 -10.86 -5.99 11.61
C PRO A 4 -11.76 -6.01 10.37
N PRO A 5 -11.23 -6.24 9.16
CA PRO A 5 -12.07 -6.36 7.99
C PRO A 5 -13.15 -7.41 8.29
N VAL A 6 -14.42 -6.98 8.30
CA VAL A 6 -15.60 -7.80 8.66
C VAL A 6 -15.84 -8.94 7.64
N LEU A 7 -14.94 -9.10 6.68
CA LEU A 7 -14.89 -10.24 5.78
C LEU A 7 -13.60 -11.03 6.08
N PRO A 8 -13.70 -12.31 6.47
CA PRO A 8 -12.52 -13.15 6.63
C PRO A 8 -11.72 -13.17 5.32
N SER A 9 -10.40 -13.32 5.40
CA SER A 9 -9.49 -13.35 4.22
C SER A 9 -9.97 -14.31 3.12
N SER A 10 -10.71 -15.37 3.48
CA SER A 10 -11.36 -16.32 2.58
C SER A 10 -12.46 -15.72 1.68
N GLU A 11 -13.25 -14.76 2.17
CA GLU A 11 -14.32 -14.10 1.42
C GLU A 11 -13.75 -13.11 0.38
N HIS A 12 -12.64 -12.44 0.68
CA HIS A 12 -11.90 -11.62 -0.29
C HIS A 12 -11.41 -12.46 -1.48
N THR A 13 -10.89 -13.66 -1.20
CA THR A 13 -10.45 -14.62 -2.23
C THR A 13 -11.62 -15.17 -3.05
N ARG A 14 -12.80 -15.36 -2.45
CA ARG A 14 -14.03 -15.76 -3.15
C ARG A 14 -14.58 -14.66 -4.06
N LEU A 15 -14.65 -13.42 -3.58
CA LEU A 15 -15.04 -12.27 -4.39
C LEU A 15 -14.05 -12.02 -5.54
N PHE A 16 -12.78 -12.33 -5.32
CA PHE A 16 -11.75 -12.32 -6.36
C PHE A 16 -11.93 -13.43 -7.41
N LYS A 17 -12.22 -14.68 -7.02
CA LYS A 17 -12.58 -15.76 -7.97
C LYS A 17 -13.80 -15.37 -8.81
N LEU A 18 -14.80 -14.74 -8.18
CA LEU A 18 -15.95 -14.15 -8.89
C LEU A 18 -15.50 -13.09 -9.90
N LEU A 19 -14.60 -12.17 -9.54
CA LEU A 19 -14.04 -11.18 -10.47
C LEU A 19 -13.28 -11.79 -11.65
N GLN A 20 -12.50 -12.87 -11.45
CA GLN A 20 -11.84 -13.59 -12.54
C GLN A 20 -12.85 -14.26 -13.48
N THR A 21 -13.91 -14.88 -12.94
CA THR A 21 -15.00 -15.43 -13.78
C THR A 21 -15.78 -14.34 -14.51
N MET A 22 -15.86 -13.14 -13.94
CA MET A 22 -16.52 -11.97 -14.54
C MET A 22 -15.73 -11.31 -15.66
N LYS A 23 -14.41 -11.54 -15.79
CA LYS A 23 -13.63 -11.17 -16.99
C LYS A 23 -14.20 -11.83 -18.26
N VAL A 24 -14.88 -12.98 -18.12
CA VAL A 24 -15.48 -13.78 -19.22
C VAL A 24 -16.98 -13.51 -19.40
N LYS A 25 -17.70 -13.05 -18.36
CA LYS A 25 -19.15 -12.77 -18.40
C LYS A 25 -19.46 -11.32 -18.01
N ILE A 26 -19.14 -10.39 -18.91
CA ILE A 26 -19.45 -8.96 -18.78
C ILE A 26 -20.95 -8.69 -19.08
N SER A 27 -21.73 -9.65 -19.57
CA SER A 27 -23.12 -9.41 -20.01
C SER A 27 -24.22 -9.63 -18.97
N CYS A 28 -24.01 -10.41 -17.89
CA CYS A 28 -25.12 -10.98 -17.11
C CYS A 28 -25.13 -10.63 -15.60
N VAL A 29 -24.89 -9.36 -15.23
CA VAL A 29 -25.27 -8.90 -13.87
C VAL A 29 -26.35 -7.85 -14.04
N PRO A 30 -27.59 -8.11 -13.58
CA PRO A 30 -28.70 -7.17 -13.76
C PRO A 30 -28.36 -5.84 -13.11
N GLN A 31 -28.54 -4.75 -13.86
CA GLN A 31 -28.49 -3.40 -13.31
C GLN A 31 -29.58 -3.29 -12.26
N ILE A 32 -29.17 -3.18 -11.00
CA ILE A 32 -30.07 -2.91 -9.91
C ILE A 32 -30.59 -1.49 -10.10
N CYS A 33 -31.91 -1.32 -9.98
CA CYS A 33 -32.56 -0.02 -10.10
C CYS A 33 -32.00 0.97 -9.07
N PHE A 34 -31.86 2.25 -9.45
CA PHE A 34 -31.30 3.32 -8.59
C PHE A 34 -31.95 3.34 -7.20
N PHE A 35 -33.28 3.20 -7.16
CA PHE A 35 -34.06 3.16 -5.93
C PHE A 35 -33.66 2.02 -4.99
N TYR A 36 -33.37 0.83 -5.54
CA TYR A 36 -32.98 -0.33 -4.74
C TYR A 36 -31.57 -0.18 -4.15
N ILE A 37 -30.65 0.48 -4.88
CA ILE A 37 -29.33 0.83 -4.34
C ILE A 37 -29.48 1.80 -3.16
N GLN A 38 -30.39 2.77 -3.26
CA GLN A 38 -30.64 3.73 -2.18
C GLN A 38 -31.20 3.04 -0.93
N VAL A 39 -32.16 2.13 -1.09
CA VAL A 39 -32.68 1.31 0.01
C VAL A 39 -31.58 0.45 0.66
N LEU A 40 -30.75 -0.22 -0.13
CA LEU A 40 -29.61 -0.99 0.40
C LEU A 40 -28.63 -0.12 1.18
N ASN A 41 -28.31 1.08 0.68
CA ASN A 41 -27.44 2.01 1.37
C ASN A 41 -28.03 2.47 2.72
N SER A 42 -29.35 2.67 2.80
CA SER A 42 -30.00 2.97 4.08
C SER A 42 -29.84 1.85 5.11
N PHE A 43 -29.99 0.58 4.70
CA PHE A 43 -29.76 -0.56 5.60
C PHE A 43 -28.29 -0.66 6.05
N VAL A 44 -27.34 -0.41 5.15
CA VAL A 44 -25.90 -0.39 5.50
C VAL A 44 -25.58 0.76 6.45
N PHE A 45 -26.18 1.94 6.24
CA PHE A 45 -26.00 3.09 7.11
C PHE A 45 -26.50 2.81 8.54
N ILE A 46 -27.69 2.19 8.67
CA ILE A 46 -28.24 1.80 9.97
C ILE A 46 -27.33 0.75 10.65
N LEU A 47 -26.83 -0.24 9.90
CA LEU A 47 -25.87 -1.21 10.44
C LEU A 47 -24.60 -0.52 10.95
N GLN A 48 -24.07 0.47 10.22
CA GLN A 48 -22.86 1.15 10.64
C GLN A 48 -23.10 2.00 11.90
N ALA A 49 -24.29 2.60 12.03
CA ALA A 49 -24.68 3.31 13.24
C ALA A 49 -24.76 2.37 14.46
N THR A 50 -25.35 1.17 14.32
CA THR A 50 -25.41 0.20 15.42
C THR A 50 -24.04 -0.36 15.78
N LEU A 51 -23.15 -0.58 14.81
CA LEU A 51 -21.78 -0.97 15.07
C LEU A 51 -20.99 0.12 15.79
N LYS A 52 -21.24 1.40 15.47
CA LYS A 52 -20.61 2.52 16.18
C LYS A 52 -21.05 2.59 17.64
N VAL A 53 -22.35 2.42 17.92
CA VAL A 53 -22.85 2.32 19.31
C VAL A 53 -22.19 1.15 20.04
N LYS A 54 -21.96 0.02 19.37
CA LYS A 54 -21.22 -1.11 19.94
C LYS A 54 -19.77 -0.75 20.26
N GLU A 55 -19.09 0.03 19.41
CA GLU A 55 -17.73 0.53 19.68
C GLU A 55 -17.71 1.48 20.88
N ASP A 56 -18.65 2.42 20.96
CA ASP A 56 -18.76 3.36 22.09
C ASP A 56 -19.00 2.61 23.41
N LEU A 57 -19.84 1.56 23.40
CA LEU A 57 -20.06 0.70 24.57
C LEU A 57 -18.81 -0.13 24.94
N TRP A 58 -18.02 -0.55 23.95
CA TRP A 58 -16.78 -1.28 24.21
C TRP A 58 -15.74 -0.40 24.92
N GLU A 59 -15.65 0.88 24.55
CA GLU A 59 -14.78 1.84 25.23
C GLU A 59 -15.23 2.12 26.68
N VAL A 60 -16.53 2.11 26.95
CA VAL A 60 -17.07 2.34 28.31
C VAL A 60 -16.95 1.10 29.20
N LEU A 61 -17.18 -0.09 28.64
CA LEU A 61 -17.30 -1.32 29.41
C LEU A 61 -16.00 -2.13 29.50
N GLU A 62 -15.01 -1.86 28.63
CA GLU A 62 -13.77 -2.64 28.45
C GLU A 62 -13.97 -4.16 28.23
N ARG A 63 -15.20 -4.57 27.88
CA ARG A 63 -15.60 -5.95 27.56
C ARG A 63 -16.45 -5.99 26.30
N GLU A 64 -16.60 -7.16 25.67
CA GLU A 64 -17.55 -7.32 24.57
C GLU A 64 -18.99 -7.09 25.07
N PRO A 65 -19.73 -6.09 24.53
CA PRO A 65 -21.09 -5.79 24.97
C PRO A 65 -22.02 -6.96 24.68
N THR A 66 -22.92 -7.25 25.64
CA THR A 66 -23.92 -8.30 25.45
C THR A 66 -25.01 -7.81 24.47
N ASP A 67 -25.61 -8.72 23.69
CA ASP A 67 -26.74 -8.41 22.80
C ASP A 67 -27.87 -7.63 23.50
N GLY A 68 -28.07 -7.86 24.80
CA GLY A 68 -29.05 -7.14 25.63
C GLY A 68 -28.70 -5.68 25.86
N GLU A 69 -27.44 -5.38 26.19
CA GLU A 69 -26.96 -4.01 26.45
C GLU A 69 -26.95 -3.17 25.17
N LEU A 70 -26.63 -3.80 24.03
CA LEU A 70 -26.72 -3.15 22.72
C LEU A 70 -28.17 -2.88 22.31
N ALA A 71 -29.09 -3.78 22.67
CA ALA A 71 -30.53 -3.62 22.43
C ALA A 71 -31.11 -2.48 23.28
N GLU A 72 -30.70 -2.37 24.54
CA GLU A 72 -31.06 -1.27 25.43
C GLU A 72 -30.54 0.07 24.90
N ALA A 73 -29.26 0.16 24.51
CA ALA A 73 -28.68 1.37 23.96
C ALA A 73 -29.33 1.84 22.65
N THR A 74 -29.87 0.90 21.86
CA THR A 74 -30.56 1.20 20.60
C THR A 74 -32.08 1.34 20.74
N ASN A 75 -32.63 1.23 21.95
CA ASN A 75 -34.07 1.22 22.24
C ASN A 75 -34.84 0.18 21.41
N MET A 76 -34.25 -0.98 21.16
CA MET A 76 -34.85 -2.05 20.34
C MET A 76 -34.89 -3.36 21.13
N SER A 77 -35.75 -4.30 20.70
CA SER A 77 -35.68 -5.67 21.24
C SER A 77 -34.46 -6.42 20.69
N THR A 78 -33.91 -7.36 21.47
CA THR A 78 -32.80 -8.23 21.05
C THR A 78 -33.10 -8.98 19.74
N SER A 79 -34.35 -9.40 19.55
CA SER A 79 -34.81 -10.08 18.33
C SER A 79 -34.80 -9.16 17.10
N GLN A 80 -35.19 -7.89 17.25
CA GLN A 80 -35.18 -6.90 16.18
C GLN A 80 -33.75 -6.51 15.83
N LEU A 81 -32.89 -6.34 16.83
CA LEU A 81 -31.47 -6.02 16.65
C LEU A 81 -30.75 -7.10 15.82
N ARG A 82 -30.95 -8.39 16.15
CA ARG A 82 -30.35 -9.49 15.36
C ARG A 82 -30.83 -9.50 13.92
N LYS A 83 -32.14 -9.30 13.69
CA LYS A 83 -32.70 -9.21 12.33
C LYS A 83 -32.10 -8.03 11.57
N LEU A 84 -32.00 -6.87 12.21
CA LEU A 84 -31.42 -5.66 11.64
C LEU A 84 -29.96 -5.87 11.22
N ILE A 85 -29.14 -6.48 12.10
CA ILE A 85 -27.74 -6.80 11.81
C ILE A 85 -27.66 -7.76 10.62
N ALA A 86 -28.46 -8.83 10.60
CA ALA A 86 -28.47 -9.80 9.52
C ALA A 86 -28.88 -9.16 8.17
N HIS A 87 -29.93 -8.34 8.17
CA HIS A 87 -30.38 -7.62 6.97
C HIS A 87 -29.34 -6.60 6.49
N GLY A 88 -28.72 -5.85 7.41
CA GLY A 88 -27.64 -4.92 7.10
C GLY A 88 -26.43 -5.61 6.47
N GLN A 89 -26.00 -6.74 7.03
CA GLN A 89 -24.88 -7.53 6.50
C GLN A 89 -25.21 -8.09 5.11
N ALA A 90 -26.42 -8.62 4.91
CA ALA A 90 -26.88 -9.09 3.61
C ALA A 90 -26.92 -7.95 2.57
N ALA A 91 -27.41 -6.77 2.97
CA ALA A 91 -27.46 -5.59 2.12
C ALA A 91 -26.05 -5.13 1.72
N ARG A 92 -25.12 -5.06 2.68
CA ARG A 92 -23.71 -4.74 2.46
C ARG A 92 -23.05 -5.69 1.45
N ASN A 93 -23.21 -7.00 1.66
CA ASN A 93 -22.66 -8.01 0.76
C ASN A 93 -23.24 -7.92 -0.65
N LYS A 94 -24.54 -7.64 -0.78
CA LYS A 94 -25.20 -7.45 -2.07
C LYS A 94 -24.67 -6.21 -2.79
N LEU A 95 -24.49 -5.10 -2.06
CA LEU A 95 -23.97 -3.85 -2.59
C LEU A 95 -22.51 -3.98 -3.07
N ILE A 96 -21.67 -4.68 -2.29
CA ILE A 96 -20.27 -4.98 -2.67
C ILE A 96 -20.26 -5.78 -3.96
N LYS A 97 -20.99 -6.92 -4.02
CA LYS A 97 -21.03 -7.82 -5.18
C LYS A 97 -21.47 -7.11 -6.46
N HIS A 98 -22.48 -6.24 -6.37
CA HIS A 98 -22.97 -5.47 -7.51
C HIS A 98 -21.93 -4.49 -8.06
N ASN A 99 -21.19 -3.82 -7.17
CA ASN A 99 -20.21 -2.78 -7.53
C ASN A 99 -18.79 -3.31 -7.81
N LEU A 100 -18.55 -4.63 -7.74
CA LEU A 100 -17.24 -5.22 -8.06
C LEU A 100 -16.75 -4.84 -9.48
N ARG A 101 -17.68 -4.70 -10.43
CA ARG A 101 -17.37 -4.29 -11.81
C ARG A 101 -16.74 -2.90 -11.90
N LEU A 102 -17.10 -2.00 -10.99
CA LEU A 102 -16.52 -0.66 -10.90
C LEU A 102 -15.03 -0.73 -10.60
N VAL A 103 -14.60 -1.65 -9.72
CA VAL A 103 -13.18 -1.83 -9.39
C VAL A 103 -12.38 -2.23 -10.64
N LEU A 104 -12.90 -3.17 -11.42
CA LEU A 104 -12.26 -3.59 -12.67
C LEU A 104 -12.20 -2.45 -13.69
N PHE A 105 -13.28 -1.66 -13.82
CA PHE A 105 -13.30 -0.48 -14.69
C PHE A 105 -12.25 0.55 -14.27
N VAL A 106 -12.13 0.85 -12.98
CA VAL A 106 -11.14 1.81 -12.46
C VAL A 106 -9.71 1.33 -12.72
N MET A 107 -9.45 0.04 -12.50
CA MET A 107 -8.16 -0.59 -12.82
C MET A 107 -7.81 -0.42 -14.30
N ASN A 108 -8.72 -0.80 -15.20
CA ASN A 108 -8.48 -0.74 -16.63
C ASN A 108 -8.44 0.69 -17.19
N LYS A 109 -9.07 1.67 -16.55
CA LYS A 109 -9.06 3.06 -17.00
C LYS A 109 -7.80 3.81 -16.57
N TYR A 110 -7.32 3.58 -15.36
CA TYR A 110 -6.28 4.42 -14.76
C TYR A 110 -4.96 3.70 -14.48
N PHE A 111 -4.96 2.37 -14.48
CA PHE A 111 -3.79 1.53 -14.18
C PHE A 111 -3.56 0.50 -15.29
N GLN A 112 -3.70 0.91 -16.55
CA GLN A 112 -3.58 0.05 -17.73
C GLN A 112 -2.27 -0.74 -17.76
N GLU A 113 -1.16 -0.11 -17.40
CA GLU A 113 0.18 -0.75 -17.37
C GLU A 113 0.24 -1.93 -16.40
N PHE A 114 -0.55 -1.89 -15.33
CA PHE A 114 -0.58 -2.91 -14.28
C PHE A 114 -1.72 -3.91 -14.44
N ALA A 115 -2.66 -3.66 -15.37
CA ALA A 115 -3.83 -4.51 -15.60
C ALA A 115 -3.47 -5.92 -16.09
N ASN A 116 -2.31 -6.06 -16.74
CA ASN A 116 -1.78 -7.32 -17.28
C ASN A 116 -0.53 -7.82 -16.53
N GLY A 117 -0.15 -7.16 -15.43
CA GLY A 117 1.07 -7.49 -14.68
C GLY A 117 0.87 -8.56 -13.61
N ARG A 118 1.99 -9.10 -13.09
CA ARG A 118 2.03 -10.06 -11.97
C ARG A 118 1.29 -9.57 -10.72
N ASN A 119 1.26 -8.25 -10.50
CA ASN A 119 0.67 -7.62 -9.31
C ASN A 119 -0.82 -7.29 -9.49
N PHE A 120 -1.45 -7.66 -10.62
CA PHE A 120 -2.85 -7.34 -10.88
C PHE A 120 -3.79 -7.84 -9.78
N GLN A 121 -3.53 -9.05 -9.26
CA GLN A 121 -4.37 -9.67 -8.24
C GLN A 121 -4.35 -8.86 -6.94
N ASP A 122 -3.16 -8.46 -6.49
CA ASP A 122 -2.97 -7.70 -5.25
C ASP A 122 -3.58 -6.29 -5.36
N LEU A 123 -3.41 -5.63 -6.50
CA LEU A 123 -4.01 -4.32 -6.74
C LEU A 123 -5.55 -4.41 -6.82
N CYS A 124 -6.09 -5.48 -7.39
CA CYS A 124 -7.52 -5.71 -7.44
C CYS A 124 -8.10 -5.93 -6.04
N GLN A 125 -7.44 -6.74 -5.20
CA GLN A 125 -7.83 -6.93 -3.80
C GLN A 125 -7.79 -5.62 -3.01
N ALA A 126 -6.75 -4.80 -3.21
CA ALA A 126 -6.67 -3.47 -2.61
C ALA A 126 -7.81 -2.56 -3.07
N GLY A 127 -8.16 -2.59 -4.35
CA GLY A 127 -9.31 -1.87 -4.91
C GLY A 127 -10.64 -2.29 -4.29
N VAL A 128 -10.85 -3.60 -4.08
CA VAL A 128 -12.04 -4.13 -3.38
C VAL A 128 -12.09 -3.63 -1.94
N LYS A 129 -10.95 -3.58 -1.24
CA LYS A 129 -10.88 -2.98 0.11
C LYS A 129 -11.24 -1.49 0.11
N GLY A 130 -10.83 -0.76 -0.93
CA GLY A 130 -11.23 0.63 -1.15
C GLY A 130 -12.74 0.79 -1.37
N LEU A 131 -13.34 -0.07 -2.21
CA LEU A 131 -14.79 -0.09 -2.44
C LEU A 131 -15.57 -0.36 -1.15
N ILE A 132 -15.12 -1.33 -0.36
CA ILE A 132 -15.74 -1.65 0.94
C ILE A 132 -15.70 -0.43 1.87
N THR A 133 -14.54 0.24 1.96
CA THR A 133 -14.38 1.45 2.79
C THR A 133 -15.30 2.58 2.32
N ALA A 134 -15.51 2.71 1.00
CA ALA A 134 -16.44 3.69 0.46
C ALA A 134 -17.88 3.39 0.85
N ILE A 135 -18.29 2.12 0.76
CA ILE A 135 -19.64 1.67 1.12
C ILE A 135 -19.90 1.92 2.62
N ASP A 136 -18.94 1.57 3.47
CA ASP A 136 -19.08 1.70 4.93
C ASP A 136 -19.17 3.16 5.38
N ARG A 137 -18.62 4.10 4.60
CA ARG A 137 -18.62 5.55 4.88
C ARG A 137 -19.62 6.35 4.04
N PHE A 138 -20.45 5.69 3.25
CA PHE A 138 -21.36 6.38 2.35
C PHE A 138 -22.62 6.83 3.10
N GLU A 139 -22.97 8.10 2.98
CA GLU A 139 -24.19 8.67 3.56
C GLU A 139 -25.31 8.72 2.49
N PRO A 140 -26.42 7.97 2.65
CA PRO A 140 -27.49 7.93 1.66
C PRO A 140 -28.28 9.25 1.52
N GLY A 141 -28.12 10.18 2.47
CA GLY A 141 -28.74 11.50 2.42
C GLY A 141 -28.08 12.49 1.45
N ARG A 142 -26.88 12.18 0.95
CA ARG A 142 -26.18 13.05 -0.01
C ARG A 142 -26.71 12.81 -1.43
N LYS A 143 -26.91 13.88 -2.20
CA LYS A 143 -27.37 13.82 -3.61
C LYS A 143 -26.32 13.25 -4.60
N LEU A 144 -25.30 12.53 -4.12
CA LEU A 144 -24.25 11.93 -4.95
C LEU A 144 -24.45 10.43 -5.12
N GLN A 145 -24.15 9.93 -6.31
CA GLN A 145 -24.13 8.49 -6.58
C GLN A 145 -22.95 7.82 -5.87
N LEU A 146 -23.19 6.61 -5.35
CA LEU A 146 -22.17 5.79 -4.70
C LEU A 146 -20.96 5.53 -5.61
N SER A 147 -21.17 5.35 -6.91
CA SER A 147 -20.11 5.12 -7.91
C SER A 147 -19.10 6.27 -7.95
N THR A 148 -19.57 7.51 -7.93
CA THR A 148 -18.74 8.73 -7.91
C THR A 148 -17.92 8.80 -6.64
N TYR A 149 -18.50 8.50 -5.48
CA TYR A 149 -17.79 8.48 -4.21
C TYR A 149 -16.76 7.35 -4.13
N ALA A 150 -17.15 6.14 -4.53
CA ALA A 150 -16.31 4.95 -4.50
C ALA A 150 -15.08 5.09 -5.40
N LEU A 151 -15.17 5.83 -6.51
CA LEU A 151 -14.05 6.07 -7.42
C LEU A 151 -12.81 6.62 -6.67
N PHE A 152 -13.00 7.60 -5.79
CA PHE A 152 -11.89 8.20 -5.03
C PHE A 152 -11.24 7.18 -4.08
N TRP A 153 -12.05 6.43 -3.33
CA TRP A 153 -11.57 5.43 -2.39
C TRP A 153 -10.88 4.26 -3.06
N ILE A 154 -11.40 3.79 -4.20
CA ILE A 154 -10.78 2.70 -4.99
C ILE A 154 -9.40 3.15 -5.48
N ARG A 155 -9.31 4.34 -6.11
CA ARG A 155 -8.03 4.88 -6.59
C ARG A 155 -7.01 5.04 -5.46
N HIS A 156 -7.44 5.62 -4.34
CA HIS A 156 -6.57 5.83 -3.18
C HIS A 156 -6.05 4.50 -2.61
N ALA A 157 -6.91 3.49 -2.49
CA ALA A 157 -6.52 2.18 -1.99
C ALA A 157 -5.50 1.48 -2.91
N ILE A 158 -5.68 1.58 -4.24
CA ILE A 158 -4.74 1.02 -5.22
C ILE A 158 -3.39 1.72 -5.14
N ILE A 159 -3.37 3.06 -5.18
CA ILE A 159 -2.12 3.85 -5.09
C ILE A 159 -1.39 3.54 -3.78
N ARG A 160 -2.11 3.52 -2.66
CA ARG A 160 -1.54 3.16 -1.36
C ARG A 160 -0.94 1.76 -1.37
N SER A 161 -1.61 0.78 -1.98
CA SER A 161 -1.09 -0.59 -2.09
C SER A 161 0.19 -0.64 -2.92
N MET A 162 0.25 0.09 -4.02
CA MET A 162 1.44 0.19 -4.87
C MET A 162 2.64 0.80 -4.13
N THR A 163 2.42 1.84 -3.32
CA THR A 163 3.50 2.42 -2.50
C THR A 163 3.95 1.45 -1.39
N LEU A 164 3.02 0.69 -0.80
CA LEU A 164 3.32 -0.28 0.25
C LEU A 164 4.04 -1.54 -0.26
N SER A 165 3.80 -1.95 -1.51
CA SER A 165 4.44 -3.11 -2.12
C SER A 165 5.83 -2.81 -2.68
N SER A 166 6.23 -1.54 -2.73
CA SER A 166 7.59 -1.16 -3.09
C SER A 166 8.58 -1.64 -2.02
N PHE A 167 9.63 -2.34 -2.45
CA PHE A 167 10.70 -2.84 -1.57
C PHE A 167 11.34 -1.73 -0.73
N PHE A 168 11.57 -0.56 -1.33
CA PHE A 168 11.92 0.66 -0.59
C PHE A 168 10.71 1.56 -0.45
N LYS A 169 10.47 2.05 0.77
CA LYS A 169 9.39 2.99 1.06
C LYS A 169 9.74 4.36 0.50
N VAL A 170 9.18 4.69 -0.66
CA VAL A 170 9.32 6.02 -1.26
C VAL A 170 8.22 6.94 -0.71
N PRO A 171 8.56 8.14 -0.18
CA PRO A 171 7.57 9.12 0.25
C PRO A 171 6.61 9.53 -0.88
N PHE A 172 5.36 9.83 -0.51
CA PHE A 172 4.31 10.22 -1.46
C PHE A 172 4.69 11.44 -2.34
N GLY A 173 5.39 12.42 -1.77
CA GLY A 173 5.83 13.60 -2.52
C GLY A 173 6.84 13.30 -3.65
N LEU A 174 7.64 12.23 -3.53
CA LEU A 174 8.54 11.80 -4.60
C LEU A 174 7.80 10.98 -5.66
N GLU A 175 6.83 10.17 -5.25
CA GLU A 175 5.92 9.42 -6.14
C GLU A 175 5.13 10.36 -7.06
N SER A 176 4.54 11.44 -6.50
CA SER A 176 3.77 12.40 -7.30
C SER A 176 4.62 13.07 -8.37
N VAL A 177 5.87 13.43 -8.04
CA VAL A 177 6.81 14.01 -8.99
C VAL A 177 7.18 13.02 -10.08
N ARG A 178 7.42 11.75 -9.73
CA ARG A 178 7.73 10.70 -10.72
C ARG A 178 6.59 10.51 -11.73
N ILE A 179 5.34 10.50 -11.27
CA ILE A 179 4.17 10.39 -12.15
C ILE A 179 4.13 11.57 -13.13
N GLU A 180 4.41 12.79 -12.66
CA GLU A 180 4.42 13.98 -13.51
C GLU A 180 5.55 13.96 -14.53
N ILE A 181 6.75 13.52 -14.13
CA ILE A 181 7.87 13.25 -15.02
C ILE A 181 7.48 12.23 -16.11
N GLN A 182 6.81 11.14 -15.74
CA GLN A 182 6.39 10.10 -16.69
C GLN A 182 5.33 10.62 -17.68
N LYS A 183 4.40 11.47 -17.23
CA LYS A 183 3.44 12.15 -18.12
C LYS A 183 4.14 13.13 -19.06
N ALA A 184 5.04 13.96 -18.55
CA ALA A 184 5.81 14.93 -19.34
C ALA A 184 6.64 14.20 -20.41
N LYS A 185 7.34 13.13 -20.02
CA LYS A 185 8.10 12.27 -20.93
C LYS A 185 7.22 11.67 -22.03
N LYS A 186 6.03 11.13 -21.70
CA LYS A 186 5.09 10.61 -22.70
C LYS A 186 4.62 11.70 -23.67
N LYS A 187 4.22 12.87 -23.16
CA LYS A 187 3.79 14.01 -24.00
C LYS A 187 4.89 14.46 -24.96
N LEU A 188 6.11 14.66 -24.44
CA LEU A 188 7.26 15.07 -25.26
C LEU A 188 7.64 14.01 -26.30
N TRP A 189 7.50 12.72 -25.95
CA TRP A 189 7.75 11.64 -26.90
C TRP A 189 6.78 11.71 -28.09
N PHE A 190 5.50 12.02 -27.86
CA PHE A 190 4.52 12.24 -28.92
C PHE A 190 4.74 13.55 -29.69
N GLU A 191 5.12 14.63 -29.02
CA GLU A 191 5.37 15.94 -29.64
C GLU A 191 6.63 15.93 -30.54
N ASN A 192 7.74 15.39 -30.02
CA ASN A 192 9.04 15.51 -30.67
C ASN A 192 9.40 14.31 -31.56
N MET A 193 8.62 13.21 -31.49
CA MET A 193 8.87 11.94 -32.21
C MET A 193 10.31 11.41 -32.03
N ARG A 194 10.99 11.84 -30.97
CA ARG A 194 12.36 11.47 -30.59
C ARG A 194 12.43 11.28 -29.08
N PRO A 195 13.41 10.54 -28.55
CA PRO A 195 13.62 10.49 -27.11
C PRO A 195 13.92 11.91 -26.57
N PRO A 196 13.13 12.42 -25.61
CA PRO A 196 13.33 13.76 -25.05
C PRO A 196 14.55 13.79 -24.13
N THR A 197 15.27 14.92 -24.14
CA THR A 197 16.41 15.19 -23.26
C THR A 197 15.95 15.50 -21.83
N GLU A 198 16.82 15.24 -20.84
CA GLU A 198 16.49 15.46 -19.42
C GLU A 198 16.05 16.90 -19.13
N GLU A 199 16.69 17.88 -19.76
CA GLU A 199 16.37 19.30 -19.62
C GLU A 199 14.97 19.64 -20.15
N GLU A 200 14.57 19.05 -21.28
CA GLU A 200 13.24 19.26 -21.86
C GLU A 200 12.14 18.69 -20.95
N ILE A 201 12.39 17.51 -20.38
CA ILE A 201 11.47 16.86 -19.45
C ILE A 201 11.33 17.70 -18.17
N ALA A 202 12.45 18.16 -17.60
CA ALA A 202 12.46 19.00 -16.41
C ALA A 202 11.70 20.33 -16.63
N LYS A 203 11.94 21.00 -17.76
CA LYS A 203 11.24 22.23 -18.16
C LYS A 203 9.73 22.01 -18.32
N LYS A 204 9.32 20.92 -19.00
CA LYS A 204 7.89 20.60 -19.20
C LYS A 204 7.19 20.21 -17.88
N ALA A 205 7.90 19.54 -16.97
CA ALA A 205 7.38 19.17 -15.66
C ALA A 205 7.38 20.34 -14.65
N GLY A 206 8.10 21.44 -14.93
CA GLY A 206 8.21 22.60 -14.05
C GLY A 206 9.11 22.36 -12.83
N ILE A 207 10.16 21.55 -12.97
CA ILE A 207 11.04 21.11 -11.87
C ILE A 207 12.49 21.41 -12.21
N SER A 208 13.35 21.64 -11.20
CA SER A 208 14.79 21.79 -11.41
C SER A 208 15.44 20.49 -11.92
N LEU A 209 16.52 20.61 -12.68
CA LEU A 209 17.25 19.47 -13.23
C LEU A 209 17.86 18.59 -12.12
N GLU A 210 18.33 19.19 -11.03
CA GLU A 210 18.84 18.49 -9.85
C GLU A 210 17.77 17.59 -9.24
N ARG A 211 16.57 18.13 -9.00
CA ARG A 211 15.45 17.38 -8.43
C ARG A 211 14.94 16.29 -9.38
N TYR A 212 15.00 16.50 -10.69
CA TYR A 212 14.73 15.45 -11.68
C TYR A 212 15.70 14.27 -11.54
N ARG A 213 17.00 14.56 -11.40
CA ARG A 213 18.05 13.53 -11.24
C ARG A 213 17.90 12.76 -9.93
N GLU A 214 17.59 13.44 -8.84
CA GLU A 214 17.29 12.81 -7.55
C GLU A 214 16.11 11.84 -7.65
N VAL A 215 14.99 12.30 -8.20
CA VAL A 215 13.78 11.47 -8.34
C VAL A 215 14.04 10.28 -9.26
N THR A 216 14.77 10.48 -10.35
CA THR A 216 15.09 9.41 -11.29
C THR A 216 16.04 8.38 -10.68
N LYS A 217 17.01 8.83 -9.86
CA LYS A 217 17.90 7.94 -9.10
C LYS A 217 17.12 7.13 -8.07
N ALA A 218 16.22 7.78 -7.32
CA ALA A 218 15.38 7.12 -6.31
C ALA A 218 14.34 6.16 -6.94
N SER A 219 13.90 6.42 -8.17
CA SER A 219 12.88 5.64 -8.86
C SER A 219 13.45 4.48 -9.71
N ARG A 220 14.75 4.18 -9.63
CA ARG A 220 15.33 3.07 -10.38
C ARG A 220 14.70 1.74 -9.92
N PRO A 221 14.29 0.87 -10.86
CA PRO A 221 13.78 -0.44 -10.49
C PRO A 221 14.91 -1.28 -9.88
N ILE A 222 14.59 -2.02 -8.83
CA ILE A 222 15.53 -2.93 -8.18
C ILE A 222 15.68 -4.16 -9.07
N LEU A 223 16.93 -4.57 -9.27
CA LEU A 223 17.27 -5.80 -9.97
C LEU A 223 17.53 -6.90 -8.94
N SER A 224 17.04 -8.10 -9.23
CA SER A 224 17.38 -9.28 -8.43
C SER A 224 18.84 -9.63 -8.64
N LEU A 225 19.56 -9.93 -7.56
CA LEU A 225 20.95 -10.39 -7.61
C LEU A 225 21.05 -11.76 -8.32
N ASN A 226 20.03 -12.61 -8.17
CA ASN A 226 19.95 -13.91 -8.84
C ASN A 226 19.50 -13.81 -10.30
N ARG A 227 19.26 -12.59 -10.81
CA ARG A 227 18.92 -12.42 -12.23
C ARG A 227 20.16 -12.79 -13.05
N LYS A 228 19.95 -13.57 -14.10
CA LYS A 228 21.02 -13.89 -15.05
C LYS A 228 21.15 -12.76 -16.07
N ASN A 229 22.39 -12.40 -16.40
CA ASN A 229 22.64 -11.49 -17.52
C ASN A 229 22.15 -12.17 -18.82
N PRO A 230 21.32 -11.51 -19.66
CA PRO A 230 20.86 -12.10 -20.92
C PRO A 230 22.00 -12.50 -21.88
N VAL A 231 23.18 -11.88 -21.78
CA VAL A 231 24.32 -12.15 -22.66
C VAL A 231 25.25 -13.22 -22.08
N THR A 232 25.78 -13.02 -20.89
CA THR A 232 26.78 -13.92 -20.28
C THR A 232 26.18 -15.11 -19.54
N GLN A 233 24.86 -15.14 -19.31
CA GLN A 233 24.14 -16.15 -18.51
C GLN A 233 24.58 -16.31 -17.04
N GLU A 234 25.64 -15.64 -16.63
CA GLU A 234 26.10 -15.54 -15.25
C GLU A 234 25.13 -14.73 -14.38
N GLU A 235 25.08 -15.06 -13.09
CA GLU A 235 24.28 -14.34 -12.10
C GLU A 235 24.96 -13.02 -11.71
N PHE A 236 24.18 -11.97 -11.46
CA PHE A 236 24.73 -10.68 -11.05
C PHE A 236 25.53 -10.74 -9.75
N ILE A 237 25.25 -11.70 -8.87
CA ILE A 237 26.02 -11.89 -7.61
C ILE A 237 27.50 -12.05 -7.90
N ASN A 238 27.85 -12.87 -8.90
CA ASN A 238 29.25 -13.22 -9.17
C ASN A 238 30.07 -12.03 -9.72
N THR A 239 29.39 -10.99 -10.21
CA THR A 239 30.04 -9.77 -10.71
C THR A 239 30.32 -8.73 -9.63
N ILE A 240 29.71 -8.89 -8.44
CA ILE A 240 29.89 -7.95 -7.34
C ILE A 240 31.13 -8.39 -6.56
N ALA A 241 32.18 -7.58 -6.62
CA ALA A 241 33.35 -7.76 -5.77
C ALA A 241 32.99 -7.40 -4.33
N ASP A 242 33.37 -8.27 -3.39
CA ASP A 242 33.25 -8.02 -1.97
C ASP A 242 34.49 -7.23 -1.52
N ASN A 243 34.35 -5.90 -1.42
CA ASN A 243 35.49 -5.01 -1.15
C ASN A 243 36.02 -5.12 0.30
N ASP A 244 35.33 -5.85 1.18
CA ASP A 244 35.74 -6.04 2.58
C ASP A 244 36.71 -7.22 2.77
N ASP A 245 36.99 -8.01 1.72
CA ASP A 245 37.84 -9.21 1.79
C ASP A 245 39.26 -9.01 1.24
N ASP A 246 39.82 -7.80 1.35
CA ASP A 246 41.24 -7.62 1.12
C ASP A 246 42.03 -8.20 2.32
N GLY A 247 42.35 -9.49 2.23
CA GLY A 247 43.03 -10.25 3.30
C GLY A 247 44.40 -9.68 3.72
N ASN A 248 44.95 -8.73 2.97
CA ASN A 248 46.17 -8.00 3.33
C ASN A 248 45.87 -6.86 4.34
N GLU A 249 44.73 -6.19 4.22
CA GLU A 249 44.31 -5.12 5.14
C GLU A 249 43.88 -5.65 6.51
N ARG A 250 43.45 -6.92 6.62
CA ARG A 250 43.11 -7.52 7.93
C ARG A 250 44.32 -7.91 8.80
N ARG A 251 45.50 -8.14 8.20
CA ARG A 251 46.74 -8.47 8.95
C ARG A 251 47.44 -7.25 9.54
N GLN A 252 47.38 -6.12 8.84
CA GLN A 252 47.96 -4.85 9.28
C GLN A 252 47.42 -4.33 10.63
N PRO A 253 46.10 -4.33 10.92
CA PRO A 253 45.57 -3.83 12.20
C PRO A 253 45.97 -4.70 13.38
N ALA A 254 46.23 -6.00 13.21
CA ALA A 254 46.70 -6.86 14.30
C ALA A 254 48.13 -6.50 14.73
N LEU A 255 49.04 -6.30 13.76
CA LEU A 255 50.41 -5.87 14.04
C LEU A 255 50.46 -4.44 14.57
N LEU A 256 49.64 -3.54 14.01
CA LEU A 256 49.52 -2.16 14.48
C LEU A 256 48.94 -2.10 15.90
N ARG A 257 48.00 -3.00 16.26
CA ARG A 257 47.48 -3.10 17.63
C ARG A 257 48.55 -3.51 18.62
N LEU A 258 49.36 -4.53 18.30
CA LEU A 258 50.48 -4.95 19.14
C LEU A 258 51.50 -3.81 19.33
N ALA A 259 51.88 -3.13 18.25
CA ALA A 259 52.77 -1.98 18.33
C ALA A 259 52.17 -0.81 19.14
N LEU A 260 50.84 -0.62 19.06
CA LEU A 260 50.14 0.40 19.84
C LEU A 260 50.07 0.04 21.33
N ASP A 261 49.88 -1.24 21.66
CA ASP A 261 49.89 -1.73 23.05
C ASP A 261 51.27 -1.59 23.68
N ASP A 262 52.35 -1.91 22.95
CA ASP A 262 53.72 -1.72 23.40
C ASP A 262 54.02 -0.23 23.73
N VAL A 263 53.52 0.69 22.89
CA VAL A 263 53.65 2.13 23.14
C VAL A 263 52.82 2.57 24.34
N LEU A 264 51.58 2.09 24.48
CA LEU A 264 50.70 2.44 25.59
C LEU A 264 51.22 1.89 26.93
N ASP A 265 51.88 0.74 26.94
CA ASP A 265 52.48 0.15 28.14
C ASP A 265 53.78 0.87 28.56
N SER A 266 54.43 1.61 27.66
CA SER A 266 55.58 2.46 27.99
C SER A 266 55.21 3.75 28.74
N LEU A 267 53.94 4.15 28.73
CA LEU A 267 53.43 5.33 29.45
C LEU A 267 53.12 5.01 30.93
N LYS A 268 52.94 6.05 31.74
CA LYS A 268 52.53 5.89 33.13
C LYS A 268 51.14 5.22 33.19
N PRO A 269 50.86 4.35 34.19
CA PRO A 269 49.64 3.54 34.24
C PRO A 269 48.34 4.35 34.32
N LYS A 270 48.38 5.60 34.80
CA LYS A 270 47.22 6.51 34.78
C LYS A 270 46.98 7.16 33.41
N GLU A 271 48.04 7.44 32.66
CA GLU A 271 47.96 8.09 31.34
C GLU A 271 47.52 7.07 30.28
N SER A 272 48.06 5.84 30.32
CA SER A 272 47.66 4.75 29.43
C SER A 272 46.18 4.36 29.60
N LEU A 273 45.70 4.29 30.85
CA LEU A 273 44.31 3.96 31.16
C LEU A 273 43.34 5.04 30.67
N VAL A 274 43.69 6.32 30.82
CA VAL A 274 42.89 7.43 30.27
C VAL A 274 42.86 7.38 28.74
N MET A 275 43.99 7.09 28.09
CA MET A 275 44.05 6.98 26.63
C MET A 275 43.24 5.78 26.10
N ARG A 276 43.35 4.61 26.73
CA ARG A 276 42.56 3.42 26.36
C ARG A 276 41.07 3.66 26.51
N GLN A 277 40.64 4.31 27.60
CA GLN A 277 39.22 4.62 27.82
C GLN A 277 38.68 5.72 26.90
N ARG A 278 39.48 6.74 26.59
CA ARG A 278 39.05 7.86 25.73
C ARG A 278 38.88 7.44 24.27
N TYR A 279 39.76 6.59 23.77
CA TYR A 279 39.78 6.16 22.37
C TYR A 279 39.18 4.76 22.14
N GLY A 280 38.69 4.10 23.20
CA GLY A 280 38.03 2.80 23.09
C GLY A 280 38.95 1.65 22.69
N LEU A 281 40.20 1.67 23.15
CA LEU A 281 41.24 0.68 22.82
C LEU A 281 41.28 -0.51 23.80
N THR A 282 40.17 -0.80 24.49
CA THR A 282 40.10 -1.84 25.54
C THR A 282 39.73 -3.23 25.01
N HIS A 283 39.92 -3.51 23.73
CA HIS A 283 39.53 -4.75 23.06
C HIS A 283 40.60 -5.33 22.12
#